data_AF-A0A7V2NCT8-F1
#
_entry.id   AF-A0A7V2NCT8-F1
#
_cell.length_a   1.000
_cell.length_b   1.000
_cell.length_c   1.000
_cell.angle_alpha   90.00
_cell.angle_beta   90.00
_cell.angle_gamma   90.00
#
_symmetry.space_group_name_H-M   'P 1'
#
loop_
_entity.id
_entity.type
_entity.pdbx_description
1 polymer ?
#
loop_
_entity_poly.entity_id
_entity_poly.type
_entity_poly.pdbx_seq_one_letter_code
_entity_poly.pdbx_strand_id
1 'polypeptide(L)' 'NAKKTINRQVDVIVTSVLQTTAGRMIFAKLKDNSEREELKMARH' A
#
# COMPACT_ATOMS: atom_id res chain seq x y z
N ASN A 1 -10.67 1.10 3.20
CA ASN A 1 -10.68 1.26 4.69
C ASN A 1 -9.26 1.19 5.24
N ALA A 2 -8.39 2.17 4.93
CA ALA A 2 -7.02 2.23 5.48
C ALA A 2 -6.98 2.69 6.94
N LYS A 3 -8.07 3.30 7.43
CA LYS A 3 -8.23 3.76 8.82
C LYS A 3 -8.06 2.64 9.85
N LYS A 4 -8.34 1.39 9.46
CA LYS A 4 -8.20 0.20 10.32
C LYS A 4 -6.74 -0.19 10.59
N THR A 5 -5.81 0.37 9.82
CA THR A 5 -4.39 0.02 9.82
C THR A 5 -3.53 1.06 10.55
N ILE A 6 -4.14 2.18 10.98
CA ILE A 6 -3.46 3.24 11.73
C ILE A 6 -2.96 2.68 13.08
N ASN A 7 -1.76 3.08 13.49
CA ASN A 7 -1.06 2.62 14.71
C ASN A 7 -0.76 1.11 14.73
N ARG A 8 -0.57 0.49 13.57
CA ARG A 8 -0.13 -0.90 13.44
C ARG A 8 1.11 -0.97 12.55
N GLN A 9 1.98 -1.94 12.82
CA GLN A 9 3.03 -2.32 11.86
C GLN A 9 2.39 -3.16 10.76
N VAL A 10 2.72 -2.82 9.51
CA VAL A 10 2.25 -3.54 8.33
C VAL A 10 3.31 -3.54 7.24
N ASP A 11 3.34 -4.63 6.47
CA ASP A 11 4.20 -4.76 5.31
C ASP A 11 3.53 -4.17 4.07
N VAL A 12 4.31 -3.41 3.32
CA VAL A 12 3.86 -2.69 2.13
C VAL A 12 4.83 -2.87 0.98
N ILE A 13 4.28 -2.80 -0.24
CA ILE A 13 5.07 -2.74 -1.47
C ILE A 13 5.08 -1.29 -1.93
N VAL A 14 6.26 -0.68 -1.97
CA VAL A 14 6.42 0.71 -2.43
C VAL A 14 6.25 0.76 -3.94
N THR A 15 5.35 1.62 -4.42
CA THR A 15 5.06 1.79 -5.84
C THR A 15 5.67 3.07 -6.41
N SER A 16 5.77 4.12 -5.59
CA SER A 16 6.41 5.36 -5.99
C SER A 16 6.84 6.19 -4.78
N VAL A 17 7.81 7.09 -5.02
CA VAL A 17 8.31 8.04 -4.03
C VAL A 17 8.29 9.43 -4.66
N LEU A 18 7.64 10.37 -3.97
CA LEU A 18 7.61 11.77 -4.34
C LEU A 18 8.48 12.57 -3.38
N GLN A 19 9.43 13.34 -3.90
CA GLN A 19 10.21 14.27 -3.10
C GLN A 19 9.38 15.52 -2.81
N THR A 20 9.34 15.92 -1.55
CA THR A 20 8.68 17.14 -1.06
C THR A 20 9.72 18.00 -0.35
N THR A 21 9.39 19.26 -0.10
CA THR A 21 10.25 20.17 0.67
C THR A 21 10.51 19.67 2.09
N ALA A 22 9.54 18.97 2.68
CA ALA A 22 9.66 18.37 4.02
C ALA A 22 10.27 16.96 4.02
N GLY A 23 10.60 16.38 2.86
CA GLY A 23 11.24 15.07 2.77
C GLY A 23 10.71 14.20 1.63
N ARG A 24 10.33 12.96 1.95
CA ARG A 24 9.87 11.96 0.97
C ARG A 24 8.47 11.51 1.32
N MET A 25 7.55 11.65 0.38
CA MET A 25 6.23 11.06 0.44
C MET A 25 6.27 9.70 -0.27
N ILE A 26 5.89 8.65 0.43
CA ILE A 26 5.93 7.28 -0.09
C ILE A 26 4.50 6.84 -0.42
N PHE A 27 4.30 6.38 -1.64
CA PHE A 27 3.06 5.73 -2.06
C PHE A 27 3.30 4.22 -2.14
N ALA A 28 2.44 3.46 -1.48
CA ALA A 28 2.59 2.02 -1.34
C ALA A 28 1.24 1.31 -1.33
N LYS A 29 1.25 0.03 -1.68
CA LYS A 29 0.12 -0.87 -1.52
C LYS A 29 0.35 -1.79 -0.33
N LEU A 30 -0.70 -2.11 0.41
CA LEU A 30 -0.63 -3.12 1.48
C LEU A 30 -0.39 -4.49 0.84
N LYS A 31 0.61 -5.24 1.32
CA LYS A 31 1.00 -6.54 0.74
C LYS A 31 -0.18 -7.54 0.75
N ASP A 32 -0.85 -7.66 1.88
CA ASP A 32 -1.99 -8.57 2.11
C ASP A 32 -3.22 -8.27 1.20
N ASN A 33 -3.46 -6.99 0.87
CA ASN A 33 -4.54 -6.63 -0.05
C ASN A 33 -4.15 -6.81 -1.52
N SER A 34 -2.85 -6.81 -1.84
CA SER A 34 -2.38 -6.96 -3.22
C SER A 34 -2.67 -8.37 -3.71
N GLU A 35 -2.37 -9.39 -2.90
CA GLU A 35 -2.67 -10.79 -3.22
C GLU A 35 -4.18 -11.04 -3.35
N ARG A 36 -5.00 -10.48 -2.46
CA ARG A 36 -6.46 -10.63 -2.49
C ARG A 36 -7.13 -9.98 -3.70
N GLU A 37 -6.63 -8.83 -4.14
CA GLU A 37 -7.19 -8.13 -5.31
C GLU A 37 -6.69 -8.75 -6.63
N GLU A 38 -5.44 -9.21 -6.69
CA GLU A 38 -4.92 -9.98 -7.83
C GLU A 38 -5.69 -11.30 -8.02
N LEU A 39 -5.99 -12.02 -6.93
CA LEU A 39 -6.83 -13.22 -6.94
C LEU A 39 -8.27 -12.95 -7.43
N LYS A 40 -8.80 -11.73 -7.23
CA LYS A 40 -10.13 -11.36 -7.75
C LYS A 40 -10.07 -10.98 -9.22
N MET A 41 -9.03 -10.26 -9.65
CA MET A 41 -8.85 -9.87 -11.06
C MET A 41 -8.56 -11.07 -11.95
N ALA A 42 -7.82 -12.09 -11.48
CA ALA A 42 -7.52 -13.29 -12.26
C ALA A 42 -8.73 -14.23 -12.48
N ARG A 43 -9.87 -13.98 -11.82
CA ARG A 43 -11.10 -14.78 -11.92
C ARG A 43 -12.15 -14.16 -12.85
N HIS A 44 -11.82 -13.05 -13.51
CA HIS A 44 -12.66 -12.35 -14.49
C HIS A 44 -11.88 -12.18 -15.81
#